data_AF-A0A382XK86-F1
#
_entry.id   AF-A0A382XK86-F1
#
_cell.length_a   1.000
_cell.length_b   1.000
_cell.length_c   1.000
_cell.angle_alpha   90.00
_cell.angle_beta   90.00
_cell.angle_gamma   90.00
#
_symmetry.space_group_name_H-M   'P 1'
#
loop_
_entity.id
_entity.type
_entity.pdbx_description
1 polymer ?
#
loop_
_entity_poly.entity_id
_entity_poly.type
_entity_poly.pdbx_seq_one_letter_code
_entity_poly.pdbx_strand_id
1 'polypeptide(L)' 'MGSTSPESLVPGRVLISEGELATRVGELGASITADYAGRAPLLVGVLKGAFMFMSDLARAVDLPVE' A
#
# COMPACT_ATOMS: atom_id res chain seq x y z
N MET A 1 15.13 -11.44 35.14
CA MET A 1 13.85 -10.71 35.02
C MET A 1 14.16 -9.34 34.44
N GLY A 2 14.33 -9.24 33.12
CA GLY A 2 14.69 -7.97 32.47
C GLY A 2 13.44 -7.13 32.28
N SER A 3 13.38 -5.98 32.94
CA SER A 3 12.31 -4.99 32.79
C SER A 3 12.45 -4.27 31.46
N THR A 4 11.73 -4.71 30.43
CA THR A 4 11.52 -3.90 29.23
C THR A 4 10.49 -2.82 29.54
N SER A 5 10.98 -1.62 29.85
CA SER A 5 10.15 -0.41 29.94
C SER A 5 9.63 -0.01 28.55
N PRO A 6 8.36 0.41 28.42
CA PRO A 6 7.69 0.71 27.14
C PRO A 6 8.29 1.90 26.37
N GLU A 7 9.21 2.64 26.98
CA GLU A 7 9.88 3.82 26.43
C GLU A 7 10.90 3.49 25.32
N SER A 8 11.21 2.20 25.12
CA SER A 8 12.17 1.73 24.11
C SER A 8 11.59 1.51 22.70
N LEU A 9 10.29 1.75 22.51
CA LEU A 9 9.58 1.47 21.25
C LEU A 9 9.07 2.75 20.56
N VAL A 10 9.79 3.86 20.64
CA VAL A 10 9.46 5.05 19.83
C VAL A 10 9.86 4.72 18.37
N PRO A 11 8.90 4.61 17.43
CA PRO A 11 9.25 4.45 16.02
C PRO A 11 10.09 5.64 15.57
N GLY A 12 11.00 5.42 14.61
CA GLY A 12 11.76 6.52 14.02
C GLY A 12 10.85 7.61 13.42
N ARG A 13 11.44 8.74 13.01
CA ARG A 13 10.67 9.83 12.38
C ARG A 13 9.83 9.33 11.20
N VAL A 14 8.65 9.92 11.02
CA VAL A 14 7.77 9.63 9.88
C VAL A 14 8.48 10.04 8.59
N LEU A 15 8.59 9.10 7.64
CA LEU A 15 9.20 9.33 6.32
C LEU A 15 8.15 9.59 5.24
N ILE A 16 7.00 8.94 5.35
CA ILE A 16 5.85 9.06 4.45
C ILE A 16 4.63 9.13 5.35
N SER A 17 3.90 10.23 5.28
CA SER A 17 2.63 10.40 5.98
C SER A 17 1.54 9.53 5.33
N GLU A 18 0.47 9.27 6.07
CA GLU A 18 -0.71 8.59 5.55
C GLU A 18 -1.27 9.28 4.30
N GLY A 19 -1.34 10.62 4.32
CA GLY A 19 -1.84 11.42 3.19
C GLY A 19 -0.96 11.26 1.94
N GLU A 20 0.36 11.33 2.09
CA GLU A 20 1.29 11.13 0.97
C GLU A 20 1.17 9.71 0.38
N LEU A 21 1.02 8.70 1.24
CA LEU A 21 0.83 7.32 0.79
C LEU A 21 -0.51 7.16 0.04
N ALA A 22 -1.60 7.70 0.58
CA ALA A 22 -2.93 7.64 -0.03
C ALA A 22 -2.96 8.37 -1.39
N THR A 23 -2.38 9.57 -1.47
CA THR A 23 -2.23 10.29 -2.74
C THR A 23 -1.46 9.45 -3.75
N ARG A 24 -0.31 8.88 -3.36
CA ARG A 24 0.50 8.11 -4.29
C ARG A 24 -0.17 6.83 -4.76
N VAL A 25 -0.89 6.14 -3.88
CA VAL A 25 -1.70 4.97 -4.24
C VAL A 25 -2.80 5.33 -5.24
N GLY A 26 -3.48 6.46 -5.04
CA GLY A 26 -4.50 6.96 -5.98
C GLY A 26 -3.93 7.26 -7.38
N GLU A 27 -2.76 7.91 -7.44
CA GLU A 27 -2.07 8.19 -8.71
C GLU A 27 -1.67 6.89 -9.44
N LEU A 28 -1.17 5.90 -8.70
CA LEU A 28 -0.82 4.59 -9.26
C LEU A 28 -2.05 3.83 -9.75
N GLY A 29 -3.14 3.84 -8.97
CA GLY A 29 -4.41 3.25 -9.35
C GLY A 29 -4.94 3.82 -10.67
N ALA A 30 -4.98 5.15 -10.79
CA ALA A 30 -5.40 5.83 -12.01
C ALA A 30 -4.51 5.49 -13.22
N SER A 31 -3.19 5.40 -13.01
CA SER A 31 -2.24 5.03 -14.06
C SER A 31 -2.47 3.59 -14.54
N ILE A 32 -2.61 2.64 -13.61
CA ILE A 32 -2.88 1.22 -13.93
C ILE A 32 -4.23 1.07 -14.63
N THR A 33 -5.28 1.78 -14.18
CA THR A 33 -6.59 1.78 -14.84
C THR A 33 -6.48 2.22 -16.29
N ALA A 34 -5.73 3.29 -16.58
CA ALA A 34 -5.51 3.76 -17.94
C ALA A 34 -4.71 2.75 -18.78
N ASP A 35 -3.63 2.22 -18.22
CA ASP A 35 -2.71 1.32 -18.93
C ASP A 35 -3.33 -0.06 -19.22
N TYR A 36 -4.26 -0.50 -18.38
CA TYR A 36 -4.93 -1.80 -18.49
C TYR A 36 -6.41 -1.67 -18.89
N ALA A 37 -6.82 -0.53 -19.46
CA ALA A 37 -8.20 -0.31 -19.88
C ALA A 37 -8.74 -1.46 -20.76
N GLY A 38 -9.90 -2.01 -20.37
CA GLY A 38 -10.53 -3.14 -21.05
C GLY A 38 -9.89 -4.51 -20.78
N ARG A 39 -8.94 -4.59 -19.83
CA ARG A 39 -8.27 -5.82 -19.39
C ARG A 39 -8.49 -6.01 -17.88
N ALA A 40 -8.42 -7.26 -17.42
CA ALA A 40 -8.40 -7.59 -16.01
C ALA A 40 -6.95 -7.93 -15.59
N PRO A 41 -6.22 -7.02 -14.92
CA PRO A 41 -4.87 -7.30 -14.48
C PRO A 41 -4.86 -8.25 -13.27
N LEU A 42 -3.92 -9.19 -13.25
CA LEU A 42 -3.61 -10.04 -12.10
C LEU A 42 -2.59 -9.32 -11.19
N LEU A 43 -2.99 -9.02 -9.96
CA LEU A 43 -2.14 -8.33 -8.98
C LEU A 43 -1.36 -9.34 -8.13
N VAL A 44 -0.04 -9.39 -8.31
CA VAL A 44 0.84 -10.34 -7.60
C VAL A 44 1.60 -9.65 -6.46
N GLY A 45 1.24 -9.99 -5.21
CA GLY A 45 1.88 -9.45 -4.01
C GLY A 45 2.90 -10.41 -3.38
N VAL A 46 4.15 -9.96 -3.18
CA VAL A 46 5.18 -10.75 -2.50
C VAL A 46 5.10 -10.55 -0.98
N LEU A 47 4.84 -11.64 -0.26
CA LEU A 47 4.62 -11.62 1.18
C LEU A 47 5.93 -11.45 1.98
N LYS A 48 5.86 -10.90 3.21
CA LYS A 48 4.64 -10.56 3.99
C LYS A 48 4.20 -9.09 3.90
N GLY A 49 5.13 -8.18 3.59
CA GLY A 49 4.91 -6.73 3.71
C GLY A 49 3.99 -6.14 2.65
N ALA A 50 3.83 -6.77 1.49
CA ALA A 50 3.03 -6.22 0.39
C ALA A 50 1.53 -6.15 0.68
N PHE A 51 1.01 -6.91 1.65
CA PHE A 51 -0.43 -7.05 1.85
C PHE A 51 -1.16 -5.72 2.13
N MET A 52 -0.59 -4.86 2.97
CA MET A 52 -1.20 -3.56 3.31
C MET A 52 -1.30 -2.67 2.06
N PHE A 53 -0.17 -2.48 1.37
CA PHE A 53 -0.11 -1.68 0.15
C PHE A 53 -0.97 -2.26 -0.98
N MET A 54 -0.97 -3.57 -1.16
CA MET A 54 -1.74 -4.24 -2.20
C MET A 54 -3.25 -4.05 -2.00
N SER A 55 -3.71 -4.08 -0.75
CA SER A 55 -5.12 -3.86 -0.44
C SER A 55 -5.58 -2.45 -0.82
N ASP A 56 -4.74 -1.44 -0.58
CA ASP A 56 -5.04 -0.06 -0.93
C ASP A 56 -4.96 0.16 -2.44
N LEU A 57 -3.94 -0.41 -3.10
CA LEU A 57 -3.77 -0.34 -4.55
C LEU A 57 -4.93 -1.00 -5.29
N ALA A 58 -5.37 -2.19 -4.89
CA ALA A 58 -6.47 -2.90 -5.53
C ALA A 58 -7.79 -2.09 -5.48
N ARG A 59 -8.04 -1.32 -4.41
CA ARG A 59 -9.22 -0.44 -4.32
C ARG A 59 -9.11 0.81 -5.18
N ALA A 60 -7.89 1.26 -5.47
CA ALA A 60 -7.64 2.46 -6.28
C ALA A 60 -7.66 2.19 -7.79
N VAL A 61 -7.49 0.94 -8.21
CA VAL A 61 -7.62 0.53 -9.62
C VAL A 61 -9.10 0.38 -9.97
N ASP A 62 -9.61 1.29 -10.80
CA ASP A 62 -11.00 1.27 -11.31
C ASP A 62 -11.16 0.29 -12.49
N LEU A 63 -10.84 -0.98 -12.24
CA LEU A 63 -11.03 -2.11 -13.15
C LEU A 63 -11.32 -3.38 -12.32
N PRO A 64 -11.98 -4.40 -12.89
CA PRO A 64 -11.96 -5.72 -12.31
C PRO A 64 -10.51 -6.22 -12.23
N VAL A 65 -10.03 -6.50 -11.02
CA VAL A 65 -8.68 -7.04 -10.77
C VAL A 65 -8.78 -8.47 -10.26
N GLU A 66 -7.80 -9.30 -10.61
CA GLU A 66 -7.63 -10.68 -10.11
C GLU A 66 -6.48 -10.79 -9.11
#